data_AF-A0A2V7M7M3-F1
#
_entry.id   AF-A0A2V7M7M3-F1
#
_cell.length_a   1.000
_cell.length_b   1.000
_cell.length_c   1.000
_cell.angle_alpha   90.00
_cell.angle_beta   90.00
_cell.angle_gamma   90.00
#
_symmetry.space_group_name_H-M   'P 1'
#
loop_
_entity.id
_entity.type
_entity.pdbx_description
1 polymer ?
#
loop_
_entity_poly.entity_id
_entity_poly.type
_entity_poly.pdbx_seq_one_letter_code
_entity_poly.pdbx_strand_id
1 'polypeptide(L)'
;SVGLALAAGTALARLPPERLRVVLVAVVLAGGIRSGLRTPVWHDDFSVTQSILEDSPNSYRGPARMAAIYQSHRQPAQALGALREAAKIYDRDPTLFVAAADAAITLGRPRLADTLLMRAELLCFRCPGYYRTQALAARSRGDSAVADSLLARMR
;
A
#
# COMPACT_ATOMS: atom_id res chain seq x y z
N SER A 1 -17.48 -20.84 12.02
CA SER A 1 -18.10 -22.01 11.36
C SER A 1 -19.59 -21.75 11.21
N VAL A 2 -20.21 -22.26 10.13
CA VAL A 2 -21.64 -22.05 9.85
C VAL A 2 -22.53 -22.65 10.96
N GLY A 3 -22.16 -23.81 11.50
CA GLY A 3 -22.90 -24.47 12.58
C GLY A 3 -22.99 -23.64 13.88
N LEU A 4 -21.92 -22.93 14.25
CA LEU A 4 -21.91 -22.07 15.44
C LEU A 4 -22.82 -20.84 15.24
N ALA A 5 -22.85 -20.29 14.02
CA ALA A 5 -23.70 -19.15 13.68
C ALA A 5 -25.19 -19.52 13.73
N LEU A 6 -25.55 -20.71 13.25
CA LEU A 6 -26.93 -21.21 13.30
C LEU A 6 -27.38 -21.55 14.74
N ALA A 7 -26.51 -22.16 15.54
CA ALA A 7 -26.79 -22.43 16.95
C ALA A 7 -26.97 -21.14 17.76
N ALA A 8 -26.12 -20.13 17.52
CA ALA A 8 -26.25 -18.82 18.16
C ALA A 8 -27.55 -18.11 17.72
N GLY A 9 -27.85 -18.10 16.42
CA GLY A 9 -29.07 -17.47 15.88
C GLY A 9 -30.36 -18.10 16.42
N THR A 10 -30.40 -19.43 16.51
CA THR A 10 -31.56 -20.15 17.08
C THR A 10 -31.72 -19.93 18.58
N ALA A 11 -30.62 -19.83 19.34
CA ALA A 11 -30.67 -19.48 20.75
C ALA A 11 -31.11 -18.02 20.99
N LEU A 12 -30.64 -17.09 20.15
CA LEU A 12 -31.00 -15.67 20.18
C LEU A 12 -32.47 -15.42 19.85
N ALA A 13 -33.04 -16.19 18.91
CA ALA A 13 -34.45 -16.09 18.51
C ALA A 13 -35.44 -16.46 19.64
N ARG A 14 -34.97 -17.17 20.68
CA ARG A 14 -35.78 -17.55 21.85
C ARG A 14 -35.78 -16.51 22.97
N LEU A 15 -34.99 -15.44 22.83
CA LEU A 15 -34.90 -14.40 23.86
C LEU A 15 -36.07 -13.40 23.75
N PRO A 16 -36.59 -12.89 24.88
CA PRO A 16 -37.53 -11.79 24.87
C PRO A 16 -36.88 -10.52 24.27
N PRO A 17 -37.67 -9.60 23.67
CA PRO A 17 -37.15 -8.46 22.91
C PRO A 17 -36.16 -7.58 23.68
N GLU A 18 -36.39 -7.41 24.98
CA GLU A 18 -35.52 -6.63 25.86
C GLU A 18 -34.12 -7.25 26.02
N ARG A 19 -34.05 -8.57 26.20
CA ARG A 19 -32.77 -9.30 26.28
C ARG A 19 -32.06 -9.35 24.94
N LEU A 20 -32.81 -9.50 23.84
CA LEU A 20 -32.23 -9.46 22.49
C LEU A 20 -31.58 -8.10 22.20
N ARG A 21 -32.21 -6.99 22.60
CA ARG A 21 -31.62 -5.64 22.49
C ARG A 21 -30.30 -5.53 23.26
N VAL A 22 -30.24 -6.03 24.50
CA VAL A 22 -29.01 -6.03 25.30
C VAL A 22 -27.90 -6.83 24.61
N VAL A 23 -28.21 -8.03 24.08
CA VAL A 23 -27.22 -8.84 23.37
C VAL A 23 -26.75 -8.15 22.09
N LEU A 24 -27.64 -7.55 21.32
CA LEU A 24 -27.28 -6.79 20.12
C LEU A 24 -26.34 -5.62 20.45
N VAL A 25 -26.68 -4.82 21.47
CA VAL A 25 -25.84 -3.72 21.94
C VAL A 25 -24.47 -4.24 22.36
N ALA A 26 -24.42 -5.34 23.12
CA ALA A 26 -23.16 -5.95 23.54
C ALA A 26 -22.31 -6.44 22.36
N VAL A 27 -22.92 -7.06 21.34
CA VAL A 27 -22.23 -7.50 20.12
C VAL A 27 -21.70 -6.32 19.31
N VAL A 28 -22.50 -5.26 19.15
CA VAL A 28 -22.07 -4.04 18.43
C VAL A 28 -20.94 -3.35 19.18
N LEU A 29 -21.03 -3.21 20.51
CA LEU A 29 -19.97 -2.63 21.33
C LEU A 29 -18.69 -3.48 21.27
N ALA A 30 -18.80 -4.80 21.41
CA ALA A 30 -17.65 -5.70 21.33
C ALA A 30 -17.01 -5.66 19.92
N GLY A 31 -17.82 -5.63 18.86
CA GLY A 31 -17.36 -5.45 17.49
C GLY A 31 -16.66 -4.11 17.29
N GLY A 32 -17.23 -3.02 17.82
CA GLY A 32 -16.67 -1.67 17.77
C GLY A 32 -15.33 -1.57 18.51
N ILE A 33 -15.27 -2.06 19.75
CA ILE A 33 -14.04 -2.11 20.57
C ILE A 33 -12.99 -2.96 19.87
N ARG A 34 -13.33 -4.17 19.40
CA ARG A 34 -12.39 -5.03 18.67
C ARG A 34 -11.87 -4.37 17.40
N SER A 35 -12.72 -3.66 16.68
CA SER A 35 -12.34 -2.95 15.46
C SER A 35 -11.40 -1.77 15.78
N GLY A 36 -11.72 -1.02 16.84
CA GLY A 36 -10.86 0.05 17.38
C GLY A 36 -9.52 -0.46 17.92
N LEU A 37 -9.46 -1.66 18.51
CA LEU A 37 -8.22 -2.28 18.98
C LEU A 37 -7.41 -2.95 17.86
N ARG A 38 -7.99 -3.14 16.66
CA ARG A 38 -7.27 -3.61 15.46
C ARG A 38 -6.67 -2.47 14.63
N THR A 39 -6.90 -1.22 15.01
CA THR A 39 -6.24 -0.07 14.39
C THR A 39 -4.74 0.11 14.64
N PRO A 40 -4.01 -0.61 15.52
CA PRO A 40 -2.56 -0.42 15.66
C PRO A 40 -1.81 -0.66 14.35
N VAL A 41 -2.29 -1.61 13.53
CA VAL A 41 -1.74 -1.84 12.19
C VAL A 41 -1.79 -0.58 11.35
N TRP A 42 -2.84 0.23 11.49
CA TRP A 42 -3.06 1.47 10.72
C TRP A 42 -2.49 2.72 11.41
N HIS A 43 -1.74 2.56 12.50
CA HIS A 43 -1.17 3.68 13.24
C HIS A 43 -0.08 4.38 12.44
N ASP A 44 0.74 3.61 11.74
CA ASP A 44 1.85 4.12 10.93
C ASP A 44 2.14 3.18 9.74
N ASP A 45 2.83 3.72 8.72
CA ASP A 45 3.15 2.98 7.49
C ASP A 45 4.04 1.76 7.73
N PHE A 46 4.86 1.76 8.78
CA PHE A 46 5.74 0.63 9.11
C PHE A 46 4.91 -0.54 9.66
N SER A 47 4.00 -0.29 10.59
CA SER A 47 3.08 -1.28 11.15
C SER A 47 2.21 -1.93 10.06
N VAL A 48 1.68 -1.13 9.11
CA VAL A 48 0.96 -1.66 7.93
C VAL A 48 1.87 -2.53 7.05
N THR A 49 3.10 -2.08 6.81
CA THR A 49 4.03 -2.79 5.92
C THR A 49 4.45 -4.11 6.54
N GLN A 50 4.73 -4.14 7.85
CA GLN A 50 5.05 -5.35 8.59
C GLN A 50 3.90 -6.36 8.52
N SER A 51 2.65 -5.92 8.75
CA SER A 51 1.51 -6.85 8.68
C SER A 51 1.35 -7.46 7.29
N ILE A 52 1.62 -6.71 6.21
CA ILE A 52 1.56 -7.25 4.84
C ILE A 52 2.65 -8.31 4.63
N LEU A 53 3.86 -8.06 5.13
CA LEU A 53 4.97 -9.01 5.01
C LEU A 53 4.71 -10.30 5.79
N GLU A 54 4.06 -10.21 6.95
CA GLU A 54 3.71 -11.36 7.80
C GLU A 54 2.50 -12.12 7.28
N ASP A 55 1.38 -11.44 7.01
CA ASP A 55 0.11 -12.06 6.63
C ASP A 55 0.06 -12.45 5.14
N SER A 56 0.89 -11.83 4.30
CA SER A 56 0.85 -11.99 2.84
C SER A 56 2.26 -11.96 2.21
N PRO A 57 3.15 -12.89 2.59
CA PRO A 57 4.57 -12.87 2.21
C PRO A 57 4.82 -12.92 0.69
N ASN A 58 3.88 -13.49 -0.08
CA ASN A 58 3.97 -13.57 -1.54
C ASN A 58 3.34 -12.37 -2.26
N SER A 59 2.89 -11.35 -1.54
CA SER A 59 2.29 -10.14 -2.12
C SER A 59 3.36 -9.16 -2.57
N TYR A 60 3.29 -8.70 -3.84
CA TYR A 60 4.16 -7.64 -4.34
C TYR A 60 4.01 -6.32 -3.58
N ARG A 61 2.88 -6.12 -2.88
CA ARG A 61 2.60 -4.90 -2.11
C ARG A 61 3.54 -4.73 -0.92
N GLY A 62 4.03 -5.82 -0.32
CA GLY A 62 4.99 -5.77 0.78
C GLY A 62 6.29 -5.08 0.36
N PRO A 63 7.03 -5.62 -0.63
CA PRO A 63 8.24 -4.98 -1.16
C PRO A 63 7.98 -3.58 -1.75
N ALA A 64 6.83 -3.37 -2.41
CA ALA A 64 6.47 -2.05 -2.93
C ALA A 64 6.33 -0.99 -1.83
N ARG A 65 5.70 -1.33 -0.69
CA ARG A 65 5.61 -0.42 0.46
C ARG A 65 6.94 -0.22 1.15
N MET A 66 7.75 -1.27 1.30
CA MET A 66 9.12 -1.15 1.79
C MET A 66 9.94 -0.15 0.95
N ALA A 67 9.74 -0.14 -0.37
CA ALA A 67 10.40 0.84 -1.22
C ALA A 67 10.01 2.29 -0.92
N ALA A 68 8.74 2.56 -0.62
CA ALA A 68 8.30 3.90 -0.22
C ALA A 68 8.95 4.33 1.11
N ILE A 69 9.08 3.41 2.07
CA ILE A 69 9.83 3.65 3.32
C ILE A 69 11.30 3.93 3.00
N TYR A 70 11.96 3.12 2.16
CA TYR A 70 13.34 3.39 1.77
C TYR A 70 13.50 4.76 1.07
N GLN A 71 12.55 5.17 0.23
CA GLN A 71 12.57 6.49 -0.40
C GLN A 71 12.43 7.62 0.63
N SER A 72 11.52 7.52 1.60
CA SER A 72 11.36 8.55 2.63
C SER A 72 12.61 8.69 3.52
N HIS A 73 13.34 7.60 3.72
CA HIS A 73 14.62 7.57 4.42
C HIS A 73 15.84 7.89 3.52
N ARG A 74 15.64 8.34 2.28
CA ARG A 74 16.70 8.65 1.31
C ARG A 74 17.67 7.48 1.04
N GLN A 75 17.11 6.28 0.92
CA GLN A 75 17.82 5.04 0.62
C GLN A 75 17.45 4.52 -0.79
N PRO A 76 17.88 5.21 -1.86
CA PRO A 76 17.38 4.93 -3.22
C PRO A 76 17.85 3.57 -3.76
N ALA A 77 19.00 3.04 -3.31
CA ALA A 77 19.48 1.72 -3.72
C ALA A 77 18.58 0.60 -3.18
N GLN A 78 18.22 0.68 -1.90
CA GLN A 78 17.32 -0.25 -1.22
C GLN A 78 15.91 -0.14 -1.81
N ALA A 79 15.42 1.08 -2.06
CA ALA A 79 14.14 1.31 -2.73
C ALA A 79 14.09 0.64 -4.11
N LEU A 80 15.12 0.85 -4.94
CA LEU A 80 15.20 0.21 -6.26
C LEU A 80 15.26 -1.32 -6.17
N GLY A 81 15.96 -1.87 -5.18
CA GLY A 81 15.99 -3.31 -4.90
C GLY A 81 14.60 -3.85 -4.56
N ALA A 82 13.91 -3.22 -3.62
CA ALA A 82 12.57 -3.63 -3.20
C ALA A 82 11.52 -3.54 -4.33
N LEU A 83 11.61 -2.51 -5.18
CA LEU A 83 10.74 -2.38 -6.36
C LEU A 83 11.02 -3.44 -7.42
N ARG A 84 12.28 -3.87 -7.58
CA ARG A 84 12.62 -5.01 -8.44
C ARG A 84 12.03 -6.31 -7.91
N GLU A 85 12.09 -6.56 -6.60
CA GLU A 85 11.44 -7.73 -6.00
C GLU A 85 9.92 -7.67 -6.18
N ALA A 86 9.29 -6.50 -5.98
CA ALA A 86 7.87 -6.32 -6.26
C ALA A 86 7.54 -6.63 -7.74
N ALA A 87 8.33 -6.12 -8.67
CA ALA A 87 8.11 -6.31 -10.11
C ALA A 87 8.34 -7.76 -10.58
N LYS A 88 9.17 -8.56 -9.88
CA LYS A 88 9.29 -10.00 -10.14
C LYS A 88 8.00 -10.76 -9.80
N ILE A 89 7.26 -10.30 -8.78
CA ILE A 89 5.99 -10.90 -8.36
C ILE A 89 4.83 -10.40 -9.24
N TYR A 90 4.78 -9.10 -9.55
CA TYR A 90 3.73 -8.50 -10.37
C TYR A 90 4.27 -7.37 -11.24
N ASP A 91 4.39 -7.62 -12.55
CA ASP A 91 5.04 -6.73 -13.52
C ASP A 91 4.08 -5.80 -14.28
N ARG A 92 2.83 -5.69 -13.79
CA ARG A 92 1.73 -4.95 -14.42
C ARG A 92 1.28 -3.70 -13.66
N ASP A 93 1.83 -3.41 -12.49
CA ASP A 93 1.55 -2.18 -11.76
C ASP A 93 2.49 -1.04 -12.22
N PRO A 94 1.99 -0.01 -12.94
CA PRO A 94 2.82 1.09 -13.43
C PRO A 94 3.47 1.90 -12.29
N THR A 95 2.88 1.91 -11.08
CA THR A 95 3.43 2.65 -9.94
C THR A 95 4.82 2.15 -9.55
N LEU A 96 5.08 0.84 -9.69
CA LEU A 96 6.36 0.25 -9.34
C LEU A 96 7.48 0.78 -10.24
N PHE A 97 7.19 0.94 -11.53
CA PHE A 97 8.16 1.40 -12.50
C PHE A 97 8.40 2.92 -12.40
N VAL A 98 7.37 3.71 -12.12
CA VAL A 98 7.53 5.15 -11.86
C VAL A 98 8.34 5.39 -10.59
N ALA A 99 8.05 4.67 -9.49
CA ALA A 99 8.83 4.75 -8.26
C ALA A 99 10.28 4.24 -8.44
N ALA A 100 10.48 3.24 -9.31
CA ALA A 100 11.82 2.72 -9.59
C ALA A 100 12.63 3.70 -10.45
N ALA A 101 11.96 4.40 -11.37
CA ALA A 101 12.57 5.44 -12.17
C ALA A 101 13.04 6.62 -11.31
N ASP A 102 12.22 7.03 -10.34
CA ASP A 102 12.60 8.00 -9.31
C ASP A 102 13.90 7.56 -8.60
N ALA A 103 13.93 6.35 -8.04
CA ALA A 103 15.12 5.84 -7.38
C ALA A 103 16.34 5.78 -8.33
N ALA A 104 16.14 5.44 -9.59
CA ALA A 104 17.18 5.42 -10.61
C ALA A 104 17.72 6.82 -10.95
N ILE A 105 16.86 7.86 -11.00
CA ILE A 105 17.29 9.25 -11.18
C ILE A 105 18.16 9.68 -10.01
N THR A 106 17.74 9.43 -8.77
CA THR A 106 18.49 9.77 -7.55
C THR A 106 19.85 9.06 -7.50
N LEU A 107 19.94 7.84 -8.05
CA LEU A 107 21.19 7.09 -8.16
C LEU A 107 22.09 7.52 -9.35
N GLY A 108 21.70 8.56 -10.11
CA GLY A 108 22.44 9.00 -11.30
C GLY A 108 22.41 8.00 -12.45
N ARG A 109 21.33 7.23 -12.59
CA ARG A 109 21.15 6.19 -13.63
C ARG A 109 20.05 6.56 -14.63
N PRO A 110 20.24 7.61 -15.45
CA PRO A 110 19.17 8.16 -16.30
C PRO A 110 18.63 7.17 -17.33
N ARG A 111 19.51 6.38 -17.98
CA ARG A 111 19.09 5.35 -18.96
C ARG A 111 18.17 4.29 -18.35
N LEU A 112 18.44 3.91 -17.10
CA LEU A 112 17.58 2.96 -16.38
C LEU A 112 16.24 3.61 -16.05
N ALA A 113 16.25 4.88 -15.61
CA ALA A 113 15.02 5.63 -15.36
C ALA A 113 14.15 5.71 -16.62
N ASP A 114 14.73 6.05 -17.77
CA ASP A 114 14.02 6.10 -19.06
C ASP A 114 13.37 4.76 -19.40
N THR A 115 14.12 3.66 -19.25
CA THR A 115 13.60 2.31 -19.53
C THR A 115 12.43 1.96 -18.61
N LEU A 116 12.51 2.33 -17.33
CA LEU A 116 11.45 2.09 -16.36
C LEU A 116 10.21 2.95 -16.67
N LEU A 117 10.39 4.22 -17.04
CA LEU A 117 9.28 5.10 -17.42
C LEU A 117 8.59 4.59 -18.69
N MET A 118 9.33 4.17 -19.71
CA MET A 118 8.76 3.54 -20.91
C MET A 118 7.94 2.29 -20.55
N ARG A 119 8.42 1.48 -19.60
CA ARG A 119 7.66 0.31 -19.13
C ARG A 119 6.38 0.72 -18.41
N ALA A 120 6.40 1.77 -17.60
CA ALA A 120 5.18 2.33 -16.99
C ALA A 120 4.19 2.79 -18.07
N GLU A 121 4.66 3.49 -19.11
CA GLU A 121 3.82 4.03 -20.20
C GLU A 121 3.09 2.95 -20.99
N LEU A 122 3.72 1.78 -21.17
CA LEU A 122 3.06 0.61 -21.78
C LEU A 122 1.93 0.02 -20.92
N LEU A 123 1.88 0.34 -19.63
CA LEU A 123 0.94 -0.22 -18.66
C LEU A 123 -0.15 0.78 -18.23
N CYS A 124 0.05 2.09 -18.43
CA CYS A 124 -0.92 3.10 -18.03
C CYS A 124 -1.78 3.61 -19.19
N PHE A 125 -3.11 3.53 -19.04
CA PHE A 125 -4.06 4.21 -19.93
C PHE A 125 -4.06 5.74 -19.73
N ARG A 126 -3.69 6.21 -18.53
CA ARG A 126 -3.53 7.64 -18.17
C ARG A 126 -2.37 7.83 -17.19
N CYS A 127 -1.18 8.04 -17.73
CA CYS A 127 0.08 8.15 -16.98
C CYS A 127 0.27 9.41 -16.11
N PRO A 128 -0.32 10.59 -16.42
CA PRO A 128 -0.05 11.82 -15.67
C PRO A 128 -0.32 11.74 -14.15
N GLY A 129 -1.30 10.91 -13.74
CA GLY A 129 -1.59 10.70 -12.32
C GLY A 129 -0.43 10.05 -11.56
N TYR A 130 0.24 9.06 -12.16
CA TYR A 130 1.37 8.38 -11.55
C TYR A 130 2.59 9.30 -11.43
N TYR A 131 2.89 10.07 -12.48
CA TYR A 131 3.97 11.04 -12.47
C TYR A 131 3.75 12.15 -11.44
N ARG A 132 2.54 12.71 -11.38
CA ARG A 132 2.20 13.74 -10.38
C ARG A 132 2.35 13.22 -8.96
N THR A 133 1.80 12.04 -8.66
CA THR A 133 1.87 11.46 -7.31
C THR A 133 3.32 11.22 -6.88
N GLN A 134 4.14 10.63 -7.76
CA GLN A 134 5.55 10.39 -7.44
C GLN A 134 6.35 11.69 -7.34
N ALA A 135 6.08 12.69 -8.19
CA ALA A 135 6.72 13.99 -8.11
C ALA A 135 6.40 14.73 -6.79
N LEU A 136 5.17 14.61 -6.27
CA LEU A 136 4.81 15.15 -4.96
C LEU A 136 5.57 14.44 -3.84
N ALA A 137 5.68 13.10 -3.90
CA ALA A 137 6.48 12.33 -2.95
C ALA A 137 7.98 12.68 -3.03
N ALA A 138 8.50 13.00 -4.22
CA ALA A 138 9.86 13.48 -4.39
C ALA A 138 10.07 14.87 -3.76
N ARG A 139 9.13 15.79 -3.99
CA ARG A 139 9.17 17.12 -3.37
C ARG A 139 9.10 17.05 -1.84
N SER A 140 8.26 16.20 -1.27
CA SER A 140 8.10 16.12 0.19
C SER A 140 9.37 15.68 0.92
N ARG A 141 10.25 14.92 0.25
CA ARG A 141 11.56 14.52 0.78
C ARG A 141 12.74 15.39 0.30
N GLY A 142 12.46 16.47 -0.45
CA GLY A 142 13.45 17.46 -0.88
C GLY A 142 14.08 17.22 -2.26
N ASP A 143 13.61 16.24 -3.03
CA ASP A 143 14.16 15.88 -4.35
C ASP A 143 13.47 16.66 -5.48
N SER A 144 13.71 17.97 -5.55
CA SER A 144 13.11 18.83 -6.59
C SER A 144 13.49 18.43 -8.01
N ALA A 145 14.74 18.01 -8.23
CA ALA A 145 15.22 17.58 -9.55
C ALA A 145 14.47 16.34 -10.08
N VAL A 146 14.23 15.35 -9.21
CA VAL A 146 13.44 14.16 -9.58
C VAL A 146 12.00 14.56 -9.89
N ALA A 147 11.41 15.39 -9.03
CA ALA A 147 10.04 15.85 -9.23
C ALA A 147 9.87 16.59 -10.56
N ASP A 148 10.79 17.50 -10.89
CA ASP A 148 10.74 18.27 -12.14
C ASP A 148 10.96 17.36 -13.35
N SER A 149 11.85 16.38 -13.26
CA SER A 149 12.04 15.37 -14.31
C SER A 149 10.76 14.56 -14.56
N LEU A 150 10.01 14.19 -13.52
CA LEU A 150 8.76 13.44 -13.66
C LEU A 150 7.63 14.33 -14.21
N LEU A 151 7.52 15.57 -13.74
CA LEU A 151 6.51 16.52 -14.23
C LEU A 151 6.75 16.93 -15.69
N ALA A 152 8.00 16.98 -16.14
CA ALA A 152 8.32 17.26 -17.54
C ALA A 152 7.76 16.21 -18.51
N ARG A 153 7.53 14.97 -18.06
CA ARG A 153 6.93 13.87 -18.85
C ARG A 153 5.42 14.00 -19.05
N MET A 154 4.78 14.93 -18.35
CA MET A 154 3.34 15.16 -18.46
C MET A 154 2.98 16.15 -19.57
N ARG A 155 3.98 16.77 -20.21
CA ARG A 155 3.83 17.73 -21.31
C ARG A 155 4.00 17.02 -22.64
#